data_AF-A0A258KEP2-F1
#
_entry.id   AF-A0A258KEP2-F1
#
_cell.length_a   1.000
_cell.length_b   1.000
_cell.length_c   1.000
_cell.angle_alpha   90.00
_cell.angle_beta   90.00
_cell.angle_gamma   90.00
#
_symmetry.space_group_name_H-M   'P 1'
#
loop_
_entity.id
_entity.type
_entity.pdbx_description
1 polymer ?
#
loop_
_entity_poly.entity_id
_entity_poly.type
_entity_poly.pdbx_seq_one_letter_code
_entity_poly.pdbx_strand_id
1 'polypeptide(L)'
;MKKTAVTLLVMLFATLTFSQKMQEKNVPANVKSTFQKKYPTATQVKWDKEGEKCEASFDLNKKDNSVLIDAQGNIIETEVEIELTQLAKAVLDYVKTHYAGKQAKEGSKITDAKGTVTYEVEIKGMDLIFDSNGKFIKELKG
;
A
#
# COMPACT_ATOMS: atom_id res chain seq x y z
N MET A 1 40.66 -35.81 -5.10
CA MET A 1 40.93 -34.78 -4.06
C MET A 1 40.82 -33.43 -4.77
N LYS A 2 39.99 -32.43 -4.44
CA LYS A 2 38.95 -32.20 -3.44
C LYS A 2 37.89 -31.31 -4.12
N LYS A 3 36.63 -31.52 -3.73
CA LYS A 3 35.45 -30.76 -4.13
C LYS A 3 35.50 -29.36 -3.51
N THR A 4 35.17 -28.32 -4.26
CA THR A 4 34.64 -27.07 -3.68
C THR A 4 33.61 -26.48 -4.64
N ALA A 5 32.36 -26.93 -4.50
CA ALA A 5 31.20 -26.16 -4.94
C ALA A 5 30.95 -25.11 -3.87
N VAL A 6 31.14 -23.83 -4.19
CA VAL A 6 30.77 -22.72 -3.31
C VAL A 6 29.27 -22.48 -3.52
N THR A 7 28.46 -23.09 -2.68
CA THR A 7 27.03 -22.77 -2.60
C THR A 7 26.91 -21.44 -1.86
N LEU A 8 26.66 -20.36 -2.61
CA LEU A 8 26.27 -19.08 -2.04
C LEU A 8 24.83 -19.22 -1.52
N LEU A 9 24.69 -19.48 -0.22
CA LEU A 9 23.39 -19.48 0.46
C LEU A 9 22.95 -18.02 0.62
N VAL A 10 22.23 -17.49 -0.37
CA VAL A 10 21.55 -16.20 -0.23
C VAL A 10 20.36 -16.42 0.71
N MET A 11 20.54 -16.14 1.99
CA MET A 11 19.41 -15.96 2.91
C MET A 11 18.66 -14.68 2.51
N LEU A 12 17.64 -14.81 1.67
CA LEU A 12 16.61 -13.78 1.54
C LEU A 12 15.85 -13.74 2.87
N PHE A 13 16.22 -12.80 3.75
CA PHE A 13 15.34 -12.35 4.82
C PHE A 13 14.18 -11.61 4.16
N ALA A 14 13.10 -12.32 3.83
CA ALA A 14 11.82 -11.68 3.58
C ALA A 14 11.32 -11.17 4.94
N THR A 15 11.55 -9.89 5.24
CA THR A 15 10.88 -9.23 6.37
C THR A 15 9.41 -9.15 6.02
N LEU A 16 8.62 -10.10 6.51
CA LEU A 16 7.17 -10.03 6.49
C LEU A 16 6.77 -8.89 7.44
N THR A 17 6.50 -7.71 6.89
CA THR A 17 5.93 -6.59 7.64
C THR A 17 4.43 -6.77 7.67
N PHE A 18 3.95 -7.52 8.67
CA PHE A 18 2.53 -7.51 8.99
C PHE A 18 2.21 -6.19 9.71
N SER A 19 1.19 -5.46 9.23
CA SER A 19 0.68 -4.32 9.98
C SER A 19 0.05 -4.82 11.29
N GLN A 20 0.25 -4.08 12.37
CA GLN A 20 -0.25 -4.42 13.69
C GLN A 20 -1.25 -3.38 14.16
N LYS A 21 -2.47 -3.82 14.43
CA LYS A 21 -3.52 -2.95 14.98
C LYS A 21 -3.04 -2.19 16.20
N MET A 22 -3.10 -0.87 16.11
CA MET A 22 -2.60 0.05 17.12
C MET A 22 -3.77 0.81 17.76
N GLN A 23 -3.77 0.88 19.09
CA GLN A 23 -4.69 1.77 19.80
C GLN A 23 -4.28 3.22 19.56
N GLU A 24 -5.24 4.10 19.31
CA GLU A 24 -4.97 5.50 18.99
C GLU A 24 -4.09 6.19 20.03
N LYS A 25 -4.24 5.87 21.32
CA LYS A 25 -3.41 6.42 22.42
C LYS A 25 -1.91 6.12 22.29
N ASN A 26 -1.54 5.10 21.51
CA ASN A 26 -0.16 4.68 21.28
C ASN A 26 0.46 5.32 20.03
N VAL A 27 -0.33 6.04 19.23
CA VAL A 27 0.19 6.76 18.05
C VAL A 27 1.00 7.96 18.52
N PRO A 28 2.25 8.15 18.03
CA PRO A 28 3.08 9.30 18.38
C PRO A 28 2.39 10.65 18.13
N ALA A 29 2.63 11.63 19.01
CA ALA A 29 1.94 12.92 18.94
C ALA A 29 2.21 13.70 17.65
N ASN A 30 3.44 13.63 17.12
CA ASN A 30 3.81 14.25 15.85
C ASN A 30 3.13 13.58 14.64
N VAL A 31 2.97 12.25 14.66
CA VAL A 31 2.21 11.49 13.65
C VAL A 31 0.74 11.93 13.67
N LYS A 32 0.11 11.96 14.86
CA LYS A 32 -1.27 12.45 15.00
C LYS A 32 -1.44 13.89 14.50
N SER A 33 -0.51 14.76 14.87
CA SER A 33 -0.54 16.17 14.47
C SER A 33 -0.45 16.33 12.95
N THR A 34 0.44 15.57 12.31
CA THR A 34 0.59 15.54 10.84
C THR A 34 -0.70 15.08 10.17
N PHE A 35 -1.26 13.97 10.64
CA PHE A 35 -2.53 13.44 10.15
C PHE A 35 -3.66 14.46 10.27
N GLN A 36 -3.89 15.00 11.47
CA GLN A 36 -4.97 15.97 11.73
C GLN A 36 -4.82 17.26 10.92
N LYS A 37 -3.59 17.74 10.72
CA LYS A 37 -3.32 18.92 9.89
C LYS A 37 -3.64 18.67 8.42
N LYS A 38 -3.33 17.48 7.91
CA LYS A 38 -3.53 17.12 6.51
C LYS A 38 -4.99 16.73 6.21
N TYR A 39 -5.64 16.05 7.14
CA TYR A 39 -6.98 15.47 6.99
C TYR A 39 -7.90 15.88 8.15
N PRO A 40 -8.19 17.19 8.33
CA PRO A 40 -8.94 17.70 9.48
C PRO A 40 -10.39 17.20 9.55
N THR A 41 -10.93 16.68 8.45
CA THR A 41 -12.31 16.20 8.33
C THR A 41 -12.39 14.68 8.14
N ALA A 42 -11.29 13.95 8.33
CA ALA A 42 -11.29 12.49 8.25
C ALA A 42 -12.17 11.87 9.34
N THR A 43 -12.85 10.78 9.00
CA THR A 43 -13.68 10.01 9.92
C THR A 43 -13.30 8.54 9.92
N GLN A 44 -13.81 7.74 10.87
CA GLN A 44 -13.55 6.30 10.96
C GLN A 44 -12.05 5.92 11.02
N VAL A 45 -11.22 6.80 11.59
CA VAL A 45 -9.76 6.63 11.61
C VAL A 45 -9.37 5.38 12.40
N LYS A 46 -8.69 4.46 11.73
CA LYS A 46 -8.05 3.28 12.29
C LYS A 46 -6.54 3.44 12.14
N TRP A 47 -5.80 2.92 13.11
CA TRP A 47 -4.35 3.01 13.13
C TRP A 47 -3.73 1.63 13.17
N ASP A 48 -2.72 1.45 12.34
CA ASP A 48 -1.87 0.26 12.30
C ASP A 48 -0.41 0.68 12.39
N LYS A 49 0.41 -0.18 12.97
CA LYS A 49 1.87 -0.02 13.03
C LYS A 49 2.51 -0.88 11.96
N GLU A 50 3.35 -0.28 11.13
CA GLU A 50 4.07 -0.95 10.06
C GLU A 50 5.58 -0.76 10.23
N GLY A 51 6.26 -1.74 10.84
CA GLY A 51 7.63 -1.55 11.27
C GLY A 51 7.73 -0.35 12.22
N GLU A 52 8.53 0.66 11.87
CA GLU A 52 8.68 1.91 12.65
C GLU A 52 7.73 3.03 12.21
N LYS A 53 6.83 2.76 11.25
CA LYS A 53 5.86 3.72 10.72
C LYS A 53 4.47 3.47 11.30
N CYS A 54 3.60 4.44 11.11
CA CYS A 54 2.18 4.33 11.47
C CYS A 54 1.35 4.62 10.23
N GLU A 55 0.42 3.72 9.94
CA GLU A 55 -0.59 3.94 8.92
C GLU A 55 -1.90 4.36 9.59
N ALA A 56 -2.54 5.37 9.03
CA ALA A 56 -3.93 5.69 9.32
C ALA A 56 -4.80 5.34 8.11
N SER A 57 -5.78 4.46 8.29
CA SER A 57 -6.86 4.21 7.32
C SER A 57 -8.13 4.95 7.77
N PHE A 58 -8.81 5.65 6.87
CA PHE A 58 -9.89 6.57 7.22
C PHE A 58 -10.81 6.86 6.04
N ASP A 59 -12.02 7.31 6.35
CA ASP A 59 -12.97 7.78 5.35
C ASP A 59 -12.74 9.27 5.10
N LEU A 60 -12.63 9.66 3.83
CA LEU A 60 -12.63 11.05 3.40
C LEU A 60 -13.40 11.17 2.08
N ASN A 61 -14.39 12.08 2.04
CA ASN A 61 -15.25 12.27 0.87
C ASN A 61 -15.95 10.97 0.39
N LYS A 62 -16.35 10.11 1.33
CA LYS A 62 -16.99 8.80 1.08
C LYS A 62 -16.11 7.79 0.32
N LYS A 63 -14.80 7.94 0.45
CA LYS A 63 -13.80 7.04 -0.11
C LYS A 63 -12.91 6.53 1.01
N ASP A 64 -12.44 5.31 0.87
CA ASP A 64 -11.40 4.79 1.73
C ASP A 64 -10.06 5.43 1.35
N ASN A 65 -9.32 5.86 2.36
CA ASN A 65 -8.01 6.49 2.21
C ASN A 65 -7.06 5.87 3.23
N SER A 66 -5.78 5.84 2.90
CA SER A 66 -4.72 5.62 3.88
C SER A 66 -3.60 6.66 3.77
N VAL A 67 -2.89 6.84 4.88
CA VAL A 67 -1.64 7.60 4.89
C VAL A 67 -0.63 6.92 5.79
N LEU A 68 0.55 6.64 5.23
CA LEU A 68 1.68 6.08 5.94
C LEU A 68 2.60 7.23 6.39
N ILE A 69 2.85 7.31 7.70
CA ILE A 69 3.63 8.38 8.32
C ILE A 69 4.79 7.76 9.10
N ASP A 70 6.00 8.29 8.92
CA ASP A 70 7.17 7.84 9.69
C ASP A 70 7.19 8.40 11.13
N ALA A 71 8.11 7.89 11.94
CA ALA A 71 8.27 8.32 13.33
C ALA A 71 8.65 9.81 13.50
N GLN A 72 9.10 10.49 12.43
CA GLN A 72 9.39 11.92 12.44
C GLN A 72 8.17 12.78 12.08
N GLY A 73 7.11 12.16 11.57
CA GLY A 73 5.90 12.85 11.11
C GLY A 73 5.95 13.19 9.62
N ASN A 74 6.83 12.59 8.83
CA ASN A 74 6.81 12.77 7.39
C ASN A 74 5.82 11.79 6.77
N ILE A 75 5.04 12.29 5.80
CA ILE A 75 4.18 11.45 4.97
C ILE A 75 5.07 10.69 3.99
N ILE A 76 5.03 9.36 4.05
CA ILE A 76 5.79 8.45 3.19
C ILE A 76 4.98 8.06 1.97
N GLU A 77 3.68 7.86 2.17
CA GLU A 77 2.76 7.39 1.15
C GLU A 77 1.34 7.82 1.48
N THR A 78 0.54 8.09 0.46
CA THR A 78 -0.91 8.25 0.56
C THR A 78 -1.58 7.33 -0.42
N GLU A 79 -2.68 6.72 0.00
CA GLU A 79 -3.54 5.91 -0.83
C GLU A 79 -4.96 6.48 -0.83
N VAL A 80 -5.58 6.51 -2.00
CA VAL A 80 -6.97 6.97 -2.17
C VAL A 80 -7.69 5.99 -3.05
N GLU A 81 -8.82 5.47 -2.57
CA GLU A 81 -9.72 4.65 -3.35
C GLU A 81 -10.23 5.42 -4.59
N ILE A 82 -10.21 4.74 -5.73
CA ILE A 82 -10.69 5.23 -7.01
C ILE A 82 -11.61 4.21 -7.66
N GLU A 83 -12.54 4.72 -8.46
CA GLU A 83 -13.37 3.85 -9.29
C GLU A 83 -12.47 3.10 -10.28
N LEU A 84 -12.75 1.82 -10.53
CA LEU A 84 -12.00 1.02 -11.51
C LEU A 84 -12.02 1.64 -12.92
N THR A 85 -13.03 2.46 -13.22
CA THR A 85 -13.14 3.22 -14.48
C THR A 85 -12.12 4.34 -14.64
N GLN A 86 -11.47 4.75 -13.54
CA GLN A 86 -10.39 5.75 -13.55
C GLN A 86 -9.01 5.13 -13.83
N LEU A 87 -8.91 3.79 -13.80
CA LEU A 87 -7.68 3.08 -14.15
C LEU A 87 -7.46 3.08 -15.65
N ALA A 88 -6.20 3.04 -16.07
CA ALA A 88 -5.86 2.81 -17.47
C ALA A 88 -6.43 1.45 -17.92
N LYS A 89 -7.00 1.40 -19.12
CA LYS A 89 -7.58 0.16 -19.67
C LYS A 89 -6.60 -1.03 -19.63
N ALA A 90 -5.32 -0.76 -19.83
CA ALA A 90 -4.24 -1.75 -19.75
C ALA A 90 -4.21 -2.52 -18.42
N VAL A 91 -4.59 -1.88 -17.31
CA VAL A 91 -4.65 -2.51 -15.98
C VAL A 91 -5.74 -3.59 -15.95
N LEU A 92 -6.96 -3.24 -16.35
CA LEU A 92 -8.09 -4.18 -16.36
C LEU A 92 -7.89 -5.30 -17.40
N ASP A 93 -7.29 -4.98 -18.54
CA ASP A 93 -6.91 -5.98 -19.56
C ASP A 93 -5.84 -6.95 -19.01
N TYR A 94 -4.88 -6.46 -18.24
CA TYR A 94 -3.87 -7.30 -17.59
C TYR A 94 -4.53 -8.26 -16.59
N VAL A 95 -5.42 -7.76 -15.72
CA VAL A 95 -6.16 -8.60 -14.77
C VAL A 95 -6.92 -9.70 -15.50
N LYS A 96 -7.67 -9.35 -16.55
CA LYS A 96 -8.46 -10.31 -17.34
C LYS A 96 -7.59 -11.38 -18.00
N THR A 97 -6.42 -11.00 -18.50
CA THR A 97 -5.50 -11.90 -19.22
C THR A 97 -4.75 -12.83 -18.27
N HIS A 98 -4.25 -12.31 -17.15
CA HIS A 98 -3.32 -13.03 -16.27
C HIS A 98 -4.02 -13.71 -15.09
N TYR A 99 -5.23 -13.27 -14.73
CA TYR A 99 -5.99 -13.79 -13.61
C TYR A 99 -7.38 -14.23 -14.06
N ALA A 100 -7.42 -15.18 -15.00
CA ALA A 100 -8.66 -15.70 -15.58
C ALA A 100 -9.68 -16.13 -14.51
N GLY A 101 -10.92 -15.67 -14.68
CA GLY A 101 -12.01 -15.95 -13.73
C GLY A 101 -11.94 -15.14 -12.43
N LYS A 102 -10.99 -14.22 -12.27
CA LYS A 102 -10.95 -13.23 -11.19
C LYS A 102 -11.32 -11.85 -11.75
N GLN A 103 -11.85 -11.00 -10.88
CA GLN A 103 -12.21 -9.62 -11.20
C GLN A 103 -11.55 -8.70 -10.18
N ALA A 104 -11.18 -7.50 -10.65
CA ALA A 104 -10.82 -6.40 -9.78
C ALA A 104 -11.99 -6.08 -8.84
N LYS A 105 -11.72 -6.04 -7.53
CA LYS A 105 -12.71 -5.70 -6.51
C LYS A 105 -12.67 -4.22 -6.19
N GLU A 106 -11.47 -3.73 -5.90
CA GLU A 106 -11.18 -2.34 -5.53
C GLU A 106 -9.98 -1.83 -6.31
N GLY A 107 -9.89 -0.51 -6.46
CA GLY A 107 -8.77 0.16 -7.11
C GLY A 107 -8.34 1.36 -6.31
N SER A 108 -7.03 1.57 -6.21
CA SER A 108 -6.48 2.69 -5.46
C SER A 108 -5.41 3.43 -6.26
N LYS A 109 -5.31 4.72 -5.98
CA LYS A 109 -4.17 5.54 -6.41
C LYS A 109 -3.24 5.73 -5.23
N ILE A 110 -2.00 5.26 -5.39
CA ILE A 110 -0.93 5.41 -4.41
C ILE A 110 -0.01 6.53 -4.88
N THR A 111 0.40 7.40 -3.96
CA THR A 111 1.39 8.46 -4.21
C THR A 111 2.46 8.44 -3.14
N ASP A 112 3.71 8.23 -3.54
CA ASP A 112 4.85 8.22 -2.62
C ASP A 112 5.32 9.64 -2.24
N ALA A 113 6.25 9.73 -1.28
CA ALA A 113 6.85 11.00 -0.83
C ALA A 113 7.58 11.80 -1.93
N LYS A 114 7.94 11.16 -3.06
CA LYS A 114 8.56 11.82 -4.22
C LYS A 114 7.52 12.30 -5.24
N GLY A 115 6.25 11.99 -5.03
CA GLY A 115 5.15 12.27 -5.96
C GLY A 115 5.01 11.22 -7.07
N THR A 116 5.69 10.09 -6.97
CA THR A 116 5.52 8.98 -7.91
C THR A 116 4.13 8.38 -7.72
N VAL A 117 3.40 8.22 -8.81
CA VAL A 117 2.07 7.62 -8.81
C VAL A 117 2.14 6.17 -9.28
N THR A 118 1.54 5.29 -8.49
CA THR A 118 1.21 3.91 -8.87
C THR A 118 -0.27 3.66 -8.66
N TYR A 119 -0.76 2.59 -9.30
CA TYR A 119 -2.14 2.14 -9.12
C TYR A 119 -2.14 0.74 -8.54
N GLU A 120 -3.06 0.51 -7.61
CA GLU A 120 -3.30 -0.78 -7.01
C GLU A 120 -4.65 -1.32 -7.44
N VAL A 121 -4.74 -2.64 -7.59
CA VAL A 121 -5.99 -3.36 -7.82
C VAL A 121 -6.04 -4.60 -6.95
N GLU A 122 -7.06 -4.68 -6.09
CA GLU A 122 -7.30 -5.86 -5.26
C GLU A 122 -8.00 -6.96 -6.07
N ILE A 123 -7.45 -8.18 -6.04
CA ILE A 123 -8.03 -9.38 -6.64
C ILE A 123 -7.99 -10.59 -5.70
N LYS A 124 -9.10 -10.82 -4.97
CA LYS A 124 -9.24 -11.93 -4.01
C LYS A 124 -8.14 -11.90 -2.92
N GLY A 125 -7.94 -10.75 -2.27
CA GLY A 125 -6.93 -10.58 -1.21
C GLY A 125 -5.48 -10.60 -1.71
N MET A 126 -5.26 -10.24 -2.97
CA MET A 126 -3.92 -9.96 -3.51
C MET A 126 -3.97 -8.60 -4.18
N ASP A 127 -2.90 -7.84 -4.02
CA ASP A 127 -2.83 -6.48 -4.52
C ASP A 127 -1.85 -6.42 -5.68
N LEU A 128 -2.35 -5.97 -6.83
CA LEU A 128 -1.55 -5.83 -8.04
C LEU A 128 -1.17 -4.38 -8.24
N ILE A 129 0.13 -4.12 -8.26
CA ILE A 129 0.67 -2.77 -8.42
C ILE A 129 1.06 -2.53 -9.87
N PHE A 130 0.63 -1.40 -10.40
CA PHE A 130 0.89 -0.93 -11.75
C PHE A 130 1.53 0.46 -11.72
N ASP A 131 2.34 0.77 -12.73
CA ASP A 131 2.84 2.13 -12.92
C ASP A 131 1.73 3.07 -13.44
N SER A 132 2.05 4.36 -13.57
CA SER A 132 1.11 5.38 -14.05
C SER A 132 0.61 5.16 -15.49
N ASN A 133 1.25 4.29 -16.26
CA ASN A 133 0.86 3.92 -17.62
C ASN A 133 0.06 2.60 -17.66
N GLY A 134 -0.20 1.98 -16.50
CA GLY A 134 -0.89 0.71 -16.39
C GLY A 134 -0.01 -0.51 -16.68
N LYS A 135 1.31 -0.36 -16.66
CA LYS A 135 2.24 -1.50 -16.76
C LYS A 135 2.36 -2.18 -15.40
N PHE A 136 2.19 -3.49 -15.36
CA PHE A 136 2.36 -4.29 -14.15
C PHE A 136 3.78 -4.15 -13.57
N ILE A 137 3.87 -3.97 -12.26
CA ILE A 137 5.11 -3.89 -11.49
C ILE A 137 5.29 -5.14 -10.64
N LYS A 138 4.33 -5.43 -9.75
CA LYS A 138 4.43 -6.51 -8.76
C LYS A 138 3.07 -6.93 -8.23
N GLU A 139 3.04 -8.13 -7.66
CA GLU A 139 1.94 -8.66 -6.85
C GLU A 139 2.38 -8.64 -5.38
N LEU A 140 1.49 -8.18 -4.50
CA LEU A 140 1.60 -8.28 -3.05
C LEU A 140 0.51 -9.25 -2.56
N LYS A 141 0.85 -10.09 -1.58
CA LYS A 141 -0.13 -10.97 -0.95
C LYS A 141 -0.56 -10.33 0.36
N GLY A 142 -1.87 -10.18 0.54
CA GLY A 142 -2.47 -9.83 1.83
C GLY A 142 -2.31 -10.94 2.86
#